data_AF-A0A3B9KM65-F1
#
_entry.id   AF-A0A3B9KM65-F1
#
_cell.length_a   1.000
_cell.length_b   1.000
_cell.length_c   1.000
_cell.angle_alpha   90.00
_cell.angle_beta   90.00
_cell.angle_gamma   90.00
#
_symmetry.space_group_name_H-M   'P 1'
#
loop_
_entity.id
_entity.type
_entity.pdbx_description
1 polymer ?
#
loop_
_entity_poly.entity_id
_entity_poly.type
_entity_poly.pdbx_seq_one_letter_code
_entity_poly.pdbx_strand_id
1 'polypeptide(L)' 'MRAEADPNAEVLAYLNNLSEVALLGEEKLIGNTLWQKVLAPDGQIGWIVSQYLMTATPSR' A
#
# COMPACT_ATOMS: atom_id res chain seq x y z
N MET A 1 -4.72 4.62 1.25
CA MET A 1 -3.97 4.47 -0.02
C MET A 1 -3.86 5.82 -0.69
N ARG A 2 -2.70 6.15 -1.27
CA ARG A 2 -2.45 7.44 -1.92
C ARG A 2 -2.06 7.29 -3.39
N ALA A 3 -2.28 8.34 -4.18
CA ALA A 3 -1.96 8.36 -5.60
C ALA A 3 -0.44 8.22 -5.86
N GLU A 4 0.36 8.79 -4.99
CA GLU A 4 1.82 8.75 -5.05
C GLU A 4 2.42 8.39 -3.69
N ALA A 5 3.70 8.04 -3.68
CA ALA A 5 4.47 7.72 -2.47
C ALA A 5 4.80 8.98 -1.64
N ASP A 6 3.83 9.85 -1.38
CA ASP A 6 4.00 11.10 -0.66
C ASP A 6 2.91 11.22 0.43
N PRO A 7 3.25 11.59 1.68
CA PRO A 7 2.26 11.77 2.74
C PRO A 7 1.20 12.85 2.45
N ASN A 8 1.47 13.77 1.51
CA ASN A 8 0.57 14.85 1.07
C ASN A 8 -0.13 14.55 -0.26
N ALA A 9 0.18 13.42 -0.92
CA ALA A 9 -0.50 13.05 -2.16
C ALA A 9 -2.00 12.80 -1.93
N GLU A 10 -2.79 12.91 -3.00
CA GLU A 10 -4.23 12.62 -2.96
C GLU A 10 -4.52 11.25 -2.34
N VAL A 11 -5.52 11.21 -1.45
CA VAL A 11 -6.02 9.96 -0.87
C VAL A 11 -6.97 9.33 -1.87
N LEU A 12 -6.56 8.21 -2.47
CA LEU A 12 -7.36 7.47 -3.44
C LEU A 12 -8.42 6.59 -2.78
N ALA A 13 -8.05 5.91 -1.69
CA ALA A 13 -8.96 5.01 -0.98
C ALA A 13 -8.60 4.89 0.51
N TYR A 14 -9.62 4.61 1.32
CA TYR A 14 -9.48 4.19 2.71
C TYR A 14 -9.67 2.68 2.79
N LEU A 15 -8.67 1.98 3.31
CA LEU A 15 -8.71 0.53 3.50
C LEU A 15 -8.90 0.25 4.98
N ASN A 16 -9.75 -0.72 5.29
CA ASN A 16 -9.97 -1.16 6.66
C ASN A 16 -8.86 -2.14 7.06
N ASN A 17 -8.73 -2.38 8.37
CA ASN A 17 -7.83 -3.42 8.84
C ASN A 17 -8.21 -4.77 8.20
N LEU A 18 -7.20 -5.55 7.85
CA LEU A 18 -7.33 -6.84 7.14
C LEU A 18 -7.92 -6.75 5.72
N SER A 19 -8.06 -5.56 5.14
CA SER A 19 -8.32 -5.45 3.70
C SER A 19 -7.16 -6.05 2.91
N GLU A 20 -7.45 -7.07 2.12
CA GLU A 20 -6.47 -7.70 1.25
C GLU A 20 -6.08 -6.75 0.12
N VAL A 21 -4.78 -6.70 -0.18
CA VAL A 21 -4.23 -5.95 -1.31
C VAL A 21 -3.15 -6.80 -1.97
N ALA A 22 -2.99 -6.65 -3.28
CA ALA A 22 -1.90 -7.30 -3.99
C ALA A 22 -0.69 -6.35 -4.07
N LEU A 23 0.48 -6.81 -3.61
CA LEU A 23 1.73 -6.08 -3.78
C LEU A 23 2.16 -6.14 -5.24
N LEU A 24 2.45 -4.97 -5.83
CA LEU A 24 2.93 -4.87 -7.22
C LEU A 24 4.48 -4.90 -7.33
N GLY A 25 5.17 -4.96 -6.19
CA GLY A 25 6.64 -5.09 -6.13
C GLY A 25 7.42 -3.79 -6.31
N GLU A 26 6.77 -2.67 -6.63
CA GLU A 26 7.41 -1.35 -6.63
C GLU A 26 7.47 -0.76 -5.22
N GLU A 27 8.64 -0.24 -4.85
CA GLU A 27 8.90 0.36 -3.54
C GLU A 27 9.56 1.74 -3.69
N LYS A 28 9.23 2.66 -2.79
CA LYS A 28 9.80 4.02 -2.74
C LYS A 28 10.07 4.42 -1.30
N LEU A 29 11.30 4.84 -1.01
CA LEU A 29 11.66 5.43 0.28
C LEU A 29 11.62 6.95 0.16
N ILE A 30 10.66 7.59 0.82
CA ILE A 30 10.52 9.06 0.86
C ILE A 30 10.71 9.53 2.31
N GLY A 31 11.79 10.28 2.54
CA GLY A 31 12.29 10.55 3.88
C GLY A 31 12.66 9.25 4.60
N ASN A 32 11.99 8.97 5.71
CA ASN A 32 12.14 7.73 6.49
C ASN A 32 10.96 6.75 6.30
N THR A 33 10.08 7.00 5.32
CA THR A 33 8.86 6.21 5.12
C THR A 33 9.00 5.34 3.87
N LEU A 34 8.93 4.02 4.05
CA LEU A 34 8.90 3.07 2.94
C LEU A 34 7.46 2.92 2.43
N TRP A 35 7.25 3.22 1.16
CA TRP A 35 5.99 3.04 0.44
C TRP A 35 6.08 1.85 -0.49
N GLN A 36 5.01 1.07 -0.56
CA GLN A 36 4.86 -0.04 -1.48
C GLN A 36 3.64 0.21 -2.37
N LYS A 37 3.79 -0.11 -3.64
CA LYS A 37 2.72 -0.01 -4.61
C LYS A 37 1.83 -1.24 -4.53
N VAL A 38 0.54 -1.00 -4.47
CA VAL A 38 -0.47 -2.04 -4.28
C VAL A 38 -1.63 -1.89 -5.26
N LEU A 39 -2.29 -3.00 -5.54
CA LEU A 39 -3.59 -3.07 -6.19
C LEU A 39 -4.64 -3.37 -5.12
N ALA A 40 -5.61 -2.47 -4.96
CA ALA A 40 -6.74 -2.63 -4.06
C ALA A 40 -7.82 -3.55 -4.69
N PRO A 41 -8.74 -4.12 -3.87
CA PRO A 41 -9.78 -5.03 -4.35
C PRO A 41 -10.74 -4.44 -5.39
N ASP A 42 -10.88 -3.11 -5.39
CA ASP A 42 -11.68 -2.36 -6.36
C ASP A 42 -10.98 -2.15 -7.71
N GLY A 43 -9.76 -2.66 -7.86
CA GLY A 43 -8.94 -2.52 -9.07
C GLY A 43 -8.10 -1.25 -9.09
N GLN A 44 -8.14 -0.42 -8.04
CA GLN A 44 -7.38 0.82 -7.99
C GLN A 44 -5.93 0.58 -7.56
N ILE A 45 -5.00 1.21 -8.27
CA ILE A 45 -3.56 1.13 -7.97
C ILE A 45 -3.14 2.37 -7.19
N GLY A 46 -2.38 2.17 -6.11
CA GLY A 46 -1.84 3.27 -5.33
C GLY A 46 -0.69 2.85 -4.42
N TRP A 47 -0.31 3.75 -3.53
CA TRP A 47 0.79 3.57 -2.60
C TRP A 47 0.29 3.50 -1.16
N ILE A 48 0.88 2.58 -0.40
CA ILE A 48 0.64 2.39 1.03
C ILE A 48 1.98 2.33 1.76
N VAL A 49 2.04 2.88 2.97
CA VAL A 49 3.24 2.75 3.81
C VAL A 49 3.39 1.29 4.25
N SER A 50 4.57 0.72 4.00
CA SER A 50 4.89 -0.69 4.27
C SER A 50 4.56 -1.12 5.70
N GLN A 51 4.72 -0.22 6.68
CA GLN A 51 4.41 -0.51 8.09
C GLN A 51 2.92 -0.84 8.37
N TYR A 52 2.01 -0.47 7.46
CA TYR A 52 0.59 -0.82 7.54
C TYR A 52 0.25 -2.12 6.80
N LEU A 53 1.22 -2.68 6.08
CA LEU A 53 1.08 -3.93 5.37
C LEU A 53 1.65 -5.06 6.23
N MET A 54 0.97 -6.20 6.19
CA MET A 54 1.45 -7.44 6.76
C MET A 54 1.36 -8.50 5.68
N THR A 55 2.41 -9.30 5.52
CA THR A 55 2.34 -10.46 4.66
C THR A 55 1.48 -11.50 5.37
N ALA A 56 0.44 -11.99 4.70
CA ALA A 56 -0.21 -13.22 5.14
C ALA A 56 0.88 -14.29 5.12
N THR A 57 1.25 -14.82 6.28
CA THR A 57 2.17 -15.96 6.34
C THR A 57 1.43 -17.10 5.65
N PRO A 58 1.91 -17.64 4.51
CA PRO A 58 1.25 -18.80 3.92
C PRO A 58 1.35 -19.93 4.94
N SER A 59 0.21 -20.38 5.46
CA SER A 59 0.14 -21.61 6.24
C SER A 59 0.61 -22.74 5.33
N ARG A 60 1.77 -23.31 5.68
CA ARG A 60 2.47 -24.38 4.97
C ARG A 60 1.61 -25.63 4.82
#